data_AF-A0A2N5DPA9-F1
#
_entry.id   AF-A0A2N5DPA9-F1
#
_cell.length_a   1.000
_cell.length_b   1.000
_cell.length_c   1.000
_cell.angle_alpha   90.00
_cell.angle_beta   90.00
_cell.angle_gamma   90.00
#
_symmetry.space_group_name_H-M   'P 1'
#
loop_
_entity.id
_entity.type
_entity.pdbx_description
1 polymer ?
#
loop_
_entity_poly.entity_id
_entity_poly.type
_entity_poly.pdbx_seq_one_letter_code
_entity_poly.pdbx_strand_id
1 'polypeptide(L)'
;MDMEAEADALLARIRRIRGDLKAGRLTPRQVRLYAKLGREVERITRWMDAAPDADAAQALWTQGARLIRDFLDEHFPVPTRH
;
A
#
# COMPACT_ATOMS: atom_id res chain seq x y z
N MET A 1 -17.68 -5.61 1.83
CA MET A 1 -16.23 -5.90 1.90
C MET A 1 -15.75 -5.49 3.27
N ASP A 2 -14.97 -6.34 3.92
CA ASP A 2 -14.42 -6.06 5.24
C ASP A 2 -13.16 -5.20 5.09
N MET A 3 -13.25 -3.93 5.52
CA MET A 3 -12.14 -2.98 5.42
C MET A 3 -10.94 -3.42 6.26
N GLU A 4 -11.18 -4.12 7.36
CA GLU A 4 -10.12 -4.64 8.23
C GLU A 4 -9.34 -5.75 7.52
N ALA A 5 -10.06 -6.69 6.88
CA ALA A 5 -9.42 -7.74 6.08
C ALA A 5 -8.63 -7.20 4.88
N GLU A 6 -9.14 -6.16 4.20
CA GLU A 6 -8.42 -5.52 3.09
C GLU A 6 -7.18 -4.76 3.58
N ALA A 7 -7.29 -4.06 4.71
CA ALA A 7 -6.15 -3.40 5.35
C ALA A 7 -5.07 -4.41 5.74
N ASP A 8 -5.44 -5.53 6.34
CA ASP A 8 -4.53 -6.59 6.73
C ASP A 8 -3.81 -7.22 5.53
N ALA A 9 -4.52 -7.46 4.42
CA ALA A 9 -3.93 -7.96 3.19
C ALA A 9 -2.89 -6.99 2.61
N LEU A 10 -3.20 -5.69 2.59
CA LEU A 10 -2.27 -4.64 2.16
C LEU A 10 -1.05 -4.57 3.10
N LEU A 11 -1.27 -4.58 4.41
CA LEU A 11 -0.19 -4.58 5.41
C LEU A 11 0.72 -5.79 5.27
N ALA A 12 0.17 -6.99 5.02
CA ALA A 12 0.95 -8.20 4.79
C ALA A 12 1.86 -8.06 3.55
N ARG A 13 1.34 -7.52 2.43
CA ARG A 13 2.15 -7.23 1.24
C ARG A 13 3.26 -6.23 1.53
N ILE A 14 2.95 -5.13 2.21
CA ILE A 14 3.93 -4.11 2.55
C ILE A 14 5.03 -4.68 3.47
N ARG A 15 4.67 -5.50 4.46
CA ARG A 15 5.61 -6.19 5.35
C ARG A 15 6.54 -7.13 4.58
N ARG A 16 6.01 -7.88 3.61
CA ARG A 16 6.82 -8.73 2.73
C ARG A 16 7.84 -7.91 1.94
N ILE A 17 7.40 -6.83 1.29
CA ILE A 17 8.29 -5.95 0.51
C ILE A 17 9.38 -5.33 1.40
N ARG A 18 9.02 -4.95 2.64
CA ARG A 18 10.00 -4.49 3.63
C ARG A 18 11.02 -5.57 3.97
N GLY A 19 10.60 -6.83 4.05
CA GLY A 19 11.50 -7.98 4.21
C GLY A 19 12.44 -8.15 3.02
N ASP A 20 11.94 -8.01 1.79
CA ASP A 20 12.74 -8.06 0.57
C ASP A 20 13.74 -6.90 0.47
N LEU A 21 13.33 -5.70 0.91
CA LEU A 21 14.22 -4.54 1.02
C LEU A 21 15.38 -4.82 1.98
N LYS A 22 15.08 -5.31 3.19
CA LYS A 22 16.10 -5.62 4.20
C LYS A 22 17.05 -6.73 3.76
N ALA A 23 16.55 -7.69 3.00
CA ALA A 23 17.33 -8.79 2.45
C ALA A 23 18.12 -8.41 1.19
N GLY A 24 18.02 -7.16 0.70
CA GLY A 24 18.69 -6.73 -0.54
C GLY A 24 18.14 -7.36 -1.81
N ARG A 25 16.91 -7.90 -1.77
CA ARG A 25 16.27 -8.60 -2.90
C ARG A 25 15.54 -7.65 -3.86
N LEU A 26 15.38 -6.38 -3.48
CA LEU A 26 14.76 -5.37 -4.34
C LEU A 26 15.78 -4.74 -5.29
N THR A 27 15.36 -4.50 -6.52
CA THR A 27 16.15 -3.71 -7.47
C THR A 27 16.25 -2.24 -7.02
N PRO A 28 17.27 -1.46 -7.45
CA PRO A 28 17.36 -0.04 -7.14
C PRO A 28 16.14 0.79 -7.57
N ARG A 29 15.44 0.35 -8.64
CA ARG A 29 14.16 0.94 -9.05
C ARG A 29 13.07 0.67 -8.02
N GLN A 30 12.93 -0.58 -7.57
CA GLN A 30 11.95 -0.96 -6.56
C GLN A 30 12.19 -0.30 -5.21
N VAL A 31 13.46 -0.10 -4.80
CA VAL A 31 13.78 0.67 -3.59
C VAL A 31 13.23 2.10 -3.66
N ARG A 32 13.44 2.79 -4.80
CA ARG A 32 12.91 4.14 -5.02
C ARG A 32 11.38 4.15 -5.06
N LEU A 33 10.76 3.16 -5.69
CA LEU A 33 9.30 3.01 -5.73
C LEU A 33 8.71 2.74 -4.35
N TYR A 34 9.36 1.93 -3.52
CA TYR A 34 8.94 1.68 -2.15
C TYR A 34 8.98 2.96 -1.30
N ALA A 35 10.03 3.78 -1.43
CA ALA A 35 10.11 5.07 -0.77
C ALA A 35 9.01 6.05 -1.25
N LYS A 36 8.67 6.03 -2.55
CA LYS A 36 7.55 6.81 -3.10
C LYS A 36 6.22 6.33 -2.52
N LEU A 37 5.99 5.02 -2.47
CA LEU A 37 4.78 4.44 -1.90
C LEU A 37 4.56 4.88 -0.44
N GLY A 38 5.62 4.88 0.37
CA GLY A 38 5.53 5.35 1.77
C GLY A 38 4.99 6.79 1.88
N ARG A 39 5.44 7.70 1.02
CA ARG A 39 4.94 9.09 0.98
C ARG A 39 3.50 9.19 0.51
N GLU A 40 3.09 8.37 -0.46
CA GLU A 40 1.71 8.35 -0.96
C GLU A 40 0.75 7.82 0.11
N VAL A 41 1.12 6.74 0.81
CA VAL A 41 0.36 6.21 1.95
C VAL A 41 0.21 7.26 3.04
N GLU A 42 1.31 7.92 3.44
CA GLU A 42 1.28 9.00 4.43
C GLU A 42 0.35 10.15 4.02
N ARG A 43 0.35 10.52 2.74
CA ARG A 43 -0.55 11.56 2.21
C ARG A 43 -2.02 11.14 2.30
N ILE A 44 -2.36 9.90 1.92
CA ILE A 44 -3.72 9.36 2.01
C ILE A 44 -4.19 9.32 3.45
N THR A 45 -3.35 8.83 4.38
CA THR A 45 -3.68 8.79 5.81
C THR A 45 -3.97 10.19 6.35
N ARG A 46 -3.15 11.20 6.00
CA ARG A 46 -3.42 12.59 6.39
C ARG A 46 -4.74 13.14 5.86
N TRP A 47 -5.13 12.78 4.63
CA TRP A 47 -6.43 13.18 4.09
C TRP A 47 -7.58 12.49 4.80
N MET A 48 -7.43 11.22 5.16
CA MET A 48 -8.43 10.50 5.96
C MET A 48 -8.58 11.09 7.35
N ASP A 49 -7.46 11.41 8.03
CA ASP A 49 -7.48 12.04 9.36
C ASP A 49 -8.12 13.44 9.34
N ALA A 50 -8.01 14.14 8.21
CA ALA A 50 -8.60 15.46 7.99
C ALA A 50 -10.03 15.41 7.43
N ALA A 51 -10.61 14.21 7.23
CA ALA A 51 -11.93 14.07 6.65
C ALA A 51 -13.02 14.64 7.58
N PRO A 52 -14.04 15.33 7.03
CA PRO A 52 -15.09 15.96 7.84
C PRO A 52 -16.05 14.97 8.50
N ASP A 53 -16.17 13.76 7.95
CA ASP A 53 -17.08 12.72 8.42
C ASP A 53 -16.57 11.32 8.02
N ALA A 54 -17.25 10.30 8.57
CA ALA A 54 -16.89 8.90 8.35
C ALA A 54 -17.07 8.45 6.89
N ASP A 55 -18.04 9.01 6.17
CA ASP A 55 -18.30 8.65 4.77
C ASP A 55 -17.19 9.18 3.85
N ALA A 56 -16.72 10.41 4.09
CA ALA A 56 -15.58 11.00 3.41
C ALA A 56 -14.29 10.24 3.72
N ALA A 57 -14.06 9.85 4.98
CA ALA A 57 -12.93 9.02 5.38
C ALA A 57 -12.97 7.65 4.69
N GLN A 58 -14.15 7.03 4.57
CA GLN A 58 -14.33 5.75 3.90
C GLN A 58 -14.14 5.84 2.38
N ALA A 59 -14.57 6.93 1.74
CA ALA A 59 -14.32 7.17 0.32
C ALA A 59 -12.82 7.33 0.04
N LEU A 60 -12.12 8.10 0.89
CA LEU A 60 -10.67 8.26 0.82
C LEU A 60 -9.93 6.94 1.07
N TRP A 61 -10.38 6.15 2.04
CA TRP A 61 -9.87 4.80 2.27
C TRP A 61 -10.00 3.93 1.02
N THR A 62 -11.20 3.83 0.46
CA THR A 62 -11.47 2.96 -0.70
C THR A 62 -10.62 3.36 -1.91
N GLN A 63 -10.51 4.67 -2.17
CA GLN A 63 -9.66 5.19 -3.23
C GLN A 63 -8.18 4.91 -2.97
N GLY A 64 -7.72 5.16 -1.75
CA GLY A 64 -6.35 4.95 -1.33
C GLY A 64 -5.91 3.49 -1.39
N ALA A 65 -6.73 2.59 -0.84
CA ALA A 65 -6.52 1.15 -0.86
C ALA A 65 -6.41 0.62 -2.30
N ARG A 66 -7.28 1.08 -3.20
CA ARG A 66 -7.20 0.75 -4.62
C ARG A 66 -5.89 1.22 -5.26
N LEU A 67 -5.50 2.48 -5.06
CA LEU A 67 -4.26 3.02 -5.60
C LEU A 67 -3.03 2.25 -5.11
N ILE A 68 -2.99 1.93 -3.81
CA ILE A 68 -1.91 1.15 -3.21
C ILE A 68 -1.88 -0.25 -3.81
N ARG A 69 -3.04 -0.93 -3.92
CA ARG A 69 -3.12 -2.28 -4.48
C ARG A 69 -2.61 -2.30 -5.93
N ASP A 70 -3.14 -1.43 -6.78
CA ASP A 70 -2.79 -1.38 -8.20
C ASP A 70 -1.29 -1.09 -8.37
N PHE A 71 -0.73 -0.17 -7.57
CA PHE A 71 0.71 0.12 -7.56
C PHE A 71 1.55 -1.08 -7.11
N LEU A 72 1.10 -1.79 -6.07
CA LEU A 72 1.78 -2.98 -5.58
C LEU A 72 1.74 -4.12 -6.60
N ASP A 73 0.63 -4.29 -7.33
CA ASP A 73 0.50 -5.30 -8.39
C ASP A 73 1.46 -5.01 -9.56
N GLU A 74 1.57 -3.73 -9.96
CA GLU A 74 2.43 -3.33 -11.07
C GLU A 74 3.93 -3.44 -10.76
N HIS A 75 4.34 -3.12 -9.54
CA HIS A 75 5.77 -2.94 -9.21
C HIS A 75 6.35 -4.00 -8.27
N PHE A 76 5.48 -4.71 -7.54
CA PHE A 76 5.83 -5.75 -6.59
C PHE A 76 4.93 -6.97 -6.79
N PRO A 77 4.95 -7.58 -8.00
CA PRO A 77 4.11 -8.72 -8.29
C PRO A 77 4.43 -9.86 -7.31
N VAL A 78 3.37 -10.46 -6.76
CA VAL A 78 3.52 -11.68 -5.99
C VAL A 78 3.97 -12.76 -6.97
N PRO A 79 5.11 -13.44 -6.75
CA PRO A 79 5.51 -14.55 -7.61
C PRO A 79 4.37 -15.57 -7.60
N THR A 80 3.77 -15.79 -8.75
CA THR A 80 2.84 -16.89 -8.97
C THR A 80 3.61 -18.18 -8.76
N ARG A 81 3.25 -18.94 -7.71
CA ARG A 81 3.67 -20.33 -7.62
C ARG A 81 3.06 -21.04 -8.82
N HIS A 82 3.89 -21.40 -9.80
CA HIS A 82 3.57 -22.39 -10.81
C HIS A 82 3.67 -23.78 -10.21
#